data_AF-A0A218YSK8-F1
#
_entry.id   AF-A0A218YSK8-F1
#
_cell.length_a   1.000
_cell.length_b   1.000
_cell.length_c   1.000
_cell.angle_alpha   90.00
_cell.angle_beta   90.00
_cell.angle_gamma   90.00
#
_symmetry.space_group_name_H-M   'P 1'
#
loop_
_entity.id
_entity.type
_entity.pdbx_description
1 polymer ?
#
loop_
_entity_poly.entity_id
_entity_poly.type
_entity_poly.pdbx_seq_one_letter_code
_entity_poly.pdbx_strand_id
1 'polypeptide(L)'
;MAKYKAGTGPSRPTSPISVVFTSPLSIMVSLTPLVFAASALAGVLAVPNSEVSKRDPGTLMGRAATPSSTGTSNGFYYSWWTDGGADVTYTNGAAGEYSITWKTGGNFVGGKGWRTGSDRTITYTGTYNPNGNSYLAVYGWTKSPLIEYYIVENFGTYNPSQGGTLKGTVTADGSVYDIYTSERKDAPSISGTASFTQFWSVRRSKRSSGSVTTKAHFDAWATYGMALGTTWDYQIMATEGYFSSGSATITVS
;
A
#
# COMPACT_ATOMS: atom_id res chain seq x y z
N MET A 1 -37.43 41.53 43.68
CA MET A 1 -36.40 41.87 44.68
C MET A 1 -35.15 42.25 43.92
N ALA A 2 -34.72 43.49 44.04
CA ALA A 2 -33.75 44.14 43.16
C ALA A 2 -32.64 44.79 44.00
N LYS A 3 -31.50 45.04 43.33
CA LYS A 3 -30.44 46.04 43.60
C LYS A 3 -29.33 45.67 44.60
N TYR A 4 -28.08 45.80 44.15
CA TYR A 4 -27.01 46.71 44.61
C TYR A 4 -25.88 46.63 43.54
N LYS A 5 -25.53 47.62 42.69
CA LYS A 5 -24.88 48.97 42.86
C LYS A 5 -23.61 48.90 43.75
N ALA A 6 -22.46 49.53 43.49
CA ALA A 6 -21.97 50.48 42.48
C ALA A 6 -20.43 50.75 42.67
N GLY A 7 -19.75 51.30 41.65
CA GLY A 7 -18.60 52.26 41.74
C GLY A 7 -17.21 51.70 42.12
N THR A 8 -16.04 52.24 41.80
CA THR A 8 -15.51 53.44 41.09
C THR A 8 -13.96 53.26 41.01
N GLY A 9 -13.26 53.81 40.00
CA GLY A 9 -11.77 53.81 39.90
C GLY A 9 -11.07 54.71 40.95
N PRO A 10 -9.70 54.80 41.03
CA PRO A 10 -8.89 55.44 39.97
C PRO A 10 -7.41 54.93 39.73
N SER A 11 -6.85 55.34 38.57
CA SER A 11 -5.46 55.70 38.16
C SER A 11 -4.17 54.88 38.51
N ARG A 12 -3.48 54.47 37.42
CA ARG A 12 -2.01 54.28 37.04
C ARG A 12 -0.90 54.75 38.04
N PRO A 13 0.41 54.36 37.90
CA PRO A 13 1.11 53.57 36.85
C PRO A 13 2.04 52.45 37.41
N THR A 14 2.56 51.50 36.61
CA THR A 14 3.90 51.53 36.01
C THR A 14 4.07 50.39 34.98
N SER A 15 4.79 50.65 33.90
CA SER A 15 5.48 49.65 33.06
C SER A 15 6.99 49.96 33.17
N PRO A 16 7.93 49.16 32.64
CA PRO A 16 7.80 47.90 31.88
C PRO A 16 8.79 46.80 32.32
N ILE A 17 8.50 45.52 32.08
CA ILE A 17 9.58 44.53 31.78
C ILE A 17 9.07 43.62 30.66
N SER A 18 9.52 43.91 29.44
CA SER A 18 9.44 43.01 28.30
C SER A 18 10.54 41.97 28.41
N VAL A 19 10.20 40.68 28.42
CA VAL A 19 11.16 39.60 28.15
C VAL A 19 10.93 39.14 26.72
N VAL A 20 11.85 39.55 25.84
CA VAL A 20 11.93 39.17 24.43
C VAL A 20 12.60 37.79 24.37
N PHE A 21 11.92 36.79 23.81
CA PHE A 21 12.56 35.57 23.32
C PHE A 21 13.13 35.87 21.93
N THR A 22 14.45 35.88 21.80
CA THR A 22 15.14 36.05 20.53
C THR A 22 15.29 34.68 19.83
N SER A 23 14.80 34.61 18.60
CA SER A 23 15.16 33.58 17.62
C SER A 23 16.46 34.01 16.91
N PRO A 24 17.41 33.12 16.60
CA PRO A 24 18.50 33.47 15.71
C PRO A 24 18.06 33.36 14.25
N LEU A 25 18.24 34.48 13.53
CA LEU A 25 18.00 34.66 12.10
C LEU A 25 19.26 34.28 11.28
N SER A 26 18.97 33.76 10.10
CA SER A 26 19.78 33.50 8.91
C SER A 26 21.10 34.27 8.75
N ILE A 27 22.16 33.54 8.36
CA ILE A 27 23.36 34.11 7.73
C ILE A 27 23.29 33.85 6.23
N MET A 28 23.25 34.94 5.47
CA MET A 28 23.50 35.01 4.02
C MET A 28 25.01 34.87 3.76
N VAL A 29 25.39 34.15 2.69
CA VAL A 29 26.71 34.33 2.07
C VAL A 29 26.54 34.55 0.57
N SER A 30 27.26 35.58 0.12
CA SER A 30 27.25 36.30 -1.15
C SER A 30 27.94 35.56 -2.30
N LEU A 31 27.54 35.84 -3.55
CA LEU A 31 28.27 35.52 -4.78
C LEU A 31 29.20 36.69 -5.17
N THR A 32 30.44 36.40 -5.61
CA THR A 32 31.11 37.12 -6.72
C THR A 32 32.40 36.38 -7.18
N PRO A 33 32.89 36.62 -8.42
CA PRO A 33 33.63 35.65 -9.26
C PRO A 33 35.16 35.83 -9.26
N LEU A 34 35.87 34.82 -9.77
CA LEU A 34 37.22 35.01 -10.31
C LEU A 34 37.43 34.14 -11.56
N VAL A 35 37.61 34.80 -12.70
CA VAL A 35 38.11 34.22 -13.95
C VAL A 35 39.63 34.30 -13.91
N PHE A 36 40.33 33.21 -14.22
CA PHE A 36 41.65 33.26 -14.87
C PHE A 36 41.82 32.03 -15.76
N ALA A 37 42.12 32.28 -17.03
CA ALA A 37 42.45 31.31 -18.05
C ALA A 37 43.95 30.96 -18.03
N ALA A 38 44.31 29.72 -18.36
CA ALA A 38 45.59 29.40 -18.99
C ALA A 38 45.54 27.99 -19.61
N SER A 39 45.68 27.93 -20.93
CA SER A 39 45.90 26.72 -21.70
C SER A 39 47.34 26.22 -21.49
N ALA A 40 47.53 24.91 -21.33
CA ALA A 40 48.80 24.25 -21.59
C ALA A 40 48.56 22.90 -22.28
N LEU A 41 48.93 22.85 -23.56
CA LEU A 41 49.16 21.62 -24.31
C LEU A 41 50.46 21.00 -23.81
N ALA A 42 50.39 19.78 -23.29
CA ALA A 42 51.54 18.91 -23.11
C ALA A 42 51.17 17.50 -23.59
N GLY A 43 51.82 17.05 -24.66
CA GLY A 43 51.66 15.71 -25.18
C GLY A 43 52.26 14.68 -24.22
N VAL A 44 51.52 13.58 -24.01
CA VAL A 44 52.04 12.35 -23.41
C VAL A 44 51.75 11.21 -24.38
N LEU A 45 52.78 10.41 -24.61
CA LEU A 45 52.85 9.34 -25.59
C LEU A 45 51.73 8.30 -25.43
N ALA A 46 51.16 7.88 -26.56
CA ALA A 46 50.29 6.70 -26.63
C ALA A 46 51.14 5.43 -26.39
N VAL A 47 50.88 4.74 -25.29
CA VAL A 47 51.26 3.34 -25.10
C VAL A 47 50.04 2.51 -25.50
N PRO A 48 50.14 1.52 -26.41
CA PRO A 48 49.02 0.66 -26.73
C PRO A 48 48.81 -0.30 -25.55
N ASN A 49 47.94 0.07 -24.62
CA ASN A 49 47.39 -0.92 -23.70
C ASN A 49 46.35 -1.73 -24.48
N SER A 50 46.82 -2.85 -25.02
CA SER A 50 46.00 -3.93 -25.58
C SER A 50 45.23 -4.65 -24.48
N GLU A 51 44.33 -3.95 -23.79
CA GLU A 51 43.36 -4.55 -22.86
C GLU A 51 42.05 -3.75 -22.95
N VAL A 52 41.50 -3.66 -24.17
CA VAL A 52 40.06 -3.44 -24.31
C VAL A 52 39.40 -4.74 -23.89
N SER A 53 39.21 -4.89 -22.58
CA SER A 53 38.23 -5.85 -22.06
C SER A 53 36.92 -5.55 -22.78
N LYS A 54 36.53 -6.44 -23.69
CA LYS A 54 35.20 -6.47 -24.29
C LYS A 54 34.22 -6.37 -23.12
N ARG A 55 33.56 -5.21 -22.95
CA ARG A 55 32.35 -5.16 -22.15
C ARG A 55 31.38 -6.06 -22.87
N ASP A 56 31.16 -7.24 -22.31
CA ASP A 56 30.12 -8.15 -22.74
C ASP A 56 28.79 -7.38 -22.71
N PRO A 57 28.11 -7.15 -23.85
CA PRO A 57 26.77 -6.57 -23.86
C PRO A 57 25.72 -7.57 -23.33
N GLY A 58 26.12 -8.75 -22.86
CA GLY A 58 25.31 -9.94 -22.74
C GLY A 58 25.08 -10.46 -21.33
N THR A 59 24.75 -9.60 -20.36
CA THR A 59 23.81 -10.02 -19.31
C THR A 59 22.67 -9.04 -19.25
N LEU A 60 21.82 -9.10 -20.27
CA LEU A 60 20.42 -8.71 -20.10
C LEU A 60 19.89 -9.57 -18.95
N MET A 61 19.91 -9.04 -17.72
CA MET A 61 19.10 -9.60 -16.64
C MET A 61 17.68 -9.64 -17.20
N GLY A 62 17.18 -10.84 -17.52
CA GLY A 62 15.85 -11.01 -18.06
C GLY A 62 14.87 -10.21 -17.20
N ARG A 63 13.90 -9.54 -17.84
CA ARG A 63 12.82 -8.85 -17.13
C ARG A 63 12.02 -9.93 -16.36
N ALA A 64 12.47 -10.26 -15.16
CA ALA A 64 11.96 -11.39 -14.39
C ALA A 64 10.63 -11.05 -13.70
N ALA A 65 10.38 -9.76 -13.45
CA ALA A 65 9.12 -9.29 -12.90
C ALA A 65 8.19 -8.72 -13.98
N THR A 66 6.92 -9.12 -13.97
CA THR A 66 5.86 -8.39 -14.69
C THR A 66 5.77 -6.97 -14.10
N PRO A 67 5.94 -5.89 -14.89
CA PRO A 67 5.85 -4.52 -14.36
C PRO A 67 4.47 -4.21 -13.80
N SER A 68 4.42 -3.44 -12.70
CA SER A 68 3.17 -2.95 -12.11
C SER A 68 2.30 -2.27 -13.18
N SER A 69 1.03 -2.63 -13.24
CA SER A 69 0.06 -2.04 -14.14
C SER A 69 -1.37 -2.30 -13.67
N THR A 70 -2.31 -1.49 -14.15
CA THR A 70 -3.74 -1.71 -13.96
C THR A 70 -4.43 -1.58 -15.31
N GLY A 71 -5.63 -2.14 -15.43
CA GLY A 71 -6.36 -2.07 -16.68
C GLY A 71 -7.61 -2.93 -16.70
N THR A 72 -8.08 -3.26 -17.89
CA THR A 72 -9.17 -4.21 -18.10
C THR A 72 -8.69 -5.35 -18.99
N SER A 73 -9.01 -6.58 -18.63
CA SER A 73 -8.70 -7.78 -19.40
C SER A 73 -9.92 -8.69 -19.39
N ASN A 74 -10.41 -9.04 -20.58
CA ASN A 74 -11.53 -9.99 -20.77
C ASN A 74 -12.79 -9.62 -19.94
N GLY A 75 -13.10 -8.32 -19.85
CA GLY A 75 -14.28 -7.81 -19.14
C GLY A 75 -14.09 -7.55 -17.64
N PHE A 76 -12.93 -7.87 -17.07
CA PHE A 76 -12.62 -7.64 -15.65
C PHE A 76 -11.55 -6.56 -15.48
N TYR A 77 -11.70 -5.74 -14.46
CA TYR A 77 -10.61 -4.89 -14.01
C TYR A 77 -9.50 -5.75 -13.41
N TYR A 78 -8.25 -5.36 -13.61
CA TYR A 78 -7.12 -5.94 -12.90
C TYR A 78 -6.27 -4.85 -12.27
N SER A 79 -5.70 -5.17 -11.11
CA SER A 79 -4.63 -4.41 -10.48
C SER A 79 -3.46 -5.34 -10.23
N TRP A 80 -2.27 -4.92 -10.63
CA TRP A 80 -1.02 -5.61 -10.39
C TRP A 80 0.02 -4.62 -9.90
N TRP A 81 0.53 -4.83 -8.69
CA TRP A 81 1.58 -4.03 -8.09
C TRP A 81 2.68 -4.93 -7.53
N THR A 82 3.93 -4.56 -7.75
CA THR A 82 5.12 -5.14 -7.14
C THR A 82 6.12 -4.04 -6.79
N ASP A 83 6.89 -4.24 -5.72
CA ASP A 83 8.06 -3.42 -5.38
C ASP A 83 9.29 -3.70 -6.27
N GLY A 84 9.22 -4.73 -7.13
CA GLY A 84 10.30 -5.17 -8.00
C GLY A 84 11.40 -5.99 -7.31
N GLY A 85 11.22 -6.33 -6.02
CA GLY A 85 12.19 -7.12 -5.26
C GLY A 85 12.13 -8.63 -5.53
N ALA A 86 10.96 -9.14 -5.93
CA ALA A 86 10.75 -10.55 -6.26
C ALA A 86 10.82 -10.80 -7.78
N ASP A 87 11.32 -11.97 -8.18
CA ASP A 87 11.06 -12.56 -9.50
C ASP A 87 9.60 -13.07 -9.49
N VAL A 88 8.70 -12.27 -10.04
CA VAL A 88 7.26 -12.52 -10.02
C VAL A 88 6.61 -12.27 -11.37
N THR A 89 5.91 -13.29 -11.87
CA THR A 89 5.14 -13.21 -13.10
C THR A 89 3.66 -13.19 -12.79
N TYR A 90 2.99 -12.09 -13.13
CA TYR A 90 1.53 -11.95 -13.18
C TYR A 90 1.03 -12.11 -14.61
N THR A 91 0.01 -12.95 -14.82
CA THR A 91 -0.60 -13.18 -16.13
C THR A 91 -2.12 -13.07 -16.03
N ASN A 92 -2.72 -12.29 -16.93
CA ASN A 92 -4.17 -12.28 -17.13
C ASN A 92 -4.59 -13.49 -17.97
N GLY A 93 -5.48 -14.33 -17.42
CA GLY A 93 -6.14 -15.43 -18.13
C GLY A 93 -7.49 -15.01 -18.75
N ALA A 94 -8.25 -16.01 -19.21
CA ALA A 94 -9.58 -15.80 -19.79
C ALA A 94 -10.58 -15.29 -18.74
N ALA A 95 -11.55 -14.46 -19.17
CA ALA A 95 -12.56 -13.88 -18.27
C ALA A 95 -11.95 -13.32 -16.97
N GLY A 96 -12.42 -13.77 -15.80
CA GLY A 96 -11.93 -13.35 -14.49
C GLY A 96 -10.70 -14.10 -13.98
N GLU A 97 -10.06 -14.95 -14.80
CA GLU A 97 -8.86 -15.70 -14.42
C GLU A 97 -7.60 -14.81 -14.42
N TYR A 98 -6.78 -14.97 -13.39
CA TYR A 98 -5.37 -14.55 -13.38
C TYR A 98 -4.50 -15.64 -12.76
N SER A 99 -3.22 -15.65 -13.10
CA SER A 99 -2.22 -16.50 -12.47
C SER A 99 -1.00 -15.70 -12.02
N ILE A 100 -0.41 -16.14 -10.91
CA ILE A 100 0.82 -15.57 -10.36
C ILE A 100 1.75 -16.70 -10.00
N THR A 101 3.01 -16.60 -10.43
CA THR A 101 4.11 -17.41 -9.92
C THR A 101 5.19 -16.49 -9.41
N TRP A 102 5.67 -16.72 -8.19
CA TRP A 102 6.63 -15.84 -7.54
C TRP A 102 7.73 -16.59 -6.79
N LYS A 103 8.90 -15.96 -6.72
CA LYS A 103 10.01 -16.34 -5.83
C LYS A 103 10.14 -15.33 -4.69
N THR A 104 10.95 -15.70 -3.70
CA THR A 104 11.23 -14.81 -2.55
C THR A 104 12.05 -13.59 -2.97
N GLY A 105 11.93 -12.50 -2.21
CA GLY A 105 12.76 -11.29 -2.40
C GLY A 105 12.02 -9.96 -2.25
N GLY A 106 10.69 -9.93 -2.28
CA GLY A 106 9.94 -8.66 -2.24
C GLY A 106 8.47 -8.82 -1.89
N ASN A 107 7.71 -7.75 -2.16
CA ASN A 107 6.28 -7.65 -1.95
C ASN A 107 5.53 -7.41 -3.27
N PHE A 108 4.36 -8.02 -3.39
CA PHE A 108 3.43 -7.76 -4.49
C PHE A 108 2.00 -7.99 -4.04
N VAL A 109 1.06 -7.34 -4.71
CA VAL A 109 -0.37 -7.62 -4.59
C VAL A 109 -1.02 -7.48 -5.97
N GLY A 110 -1.85 -8.43 -6.34
CA GLY A 110 -2.68 -8.26 -7.52
C GLY A 110 -3.67 -9.37 -7.80
N GLY A 111 -4.54 -9.10 -8.77
CA GLY A 111 -5.67 -9.96 -9.09
C GLY A 111 -6.69 -9.25 -9.96
N LYS A 112 -7.87 -9.86 -10.10
CA LYS A 112 -8.97 -9.39 -10.95
C LYS A 112 -10.23 -9.09 -10.15
N GLY A 113 -11.09 -8.24 -10.72
CA GLY A 113 -12.38 -7.86 -10.15
C GLY A 113 -12.95 -6.65 -10.87
N TRP A 114 -13.26 -5.60 -10.11
CA TRP A 114 -13.99 -4.42 -10.57
C TRP A 114 -13.25 -3.12 -10.26
N ARG A 115 -13.36 -2.17 -11.20
CA ARG A 115 -12.72 -0.84 -11.06
C ARG A 115 -13.32 -0.02 -9.92
N THR A 116 -14.59 -0.25 -9.61
CA THR A 116 -15.30 0.41 -8.51
C THR A 116 -15.85 -0.66 -7.59
N GLY A 117 -15.47 -0.63 -6.32
CA GLY A 117 -15.99 -1.47 -5.26
C GLY A 117 -17.49 -1.27 -5.05
N SER A 118 -18.15 -2.30 -4.54
CA SER A 118 -19.51 -2.22 -4.01
C SER A 118 -19.69 -3.37 -3.00
N ASP A 119 -20.88 -3.47 -2.44
CA ASP A 119 -21.33 -4.52 -1.52
C ASP A 119 -21.71 -5.84 -2.22
N ARG A 120 -21.13 -6.09 -3.41
CA ARG A 120 -21.42 -7.28 -4.22
C ARG A 120 -20.96 -8.56 -3.55
N THR A 121 -21.61 -9.67 -3.88
CA THR A 121 -21.05 -10.99 -3.60
C THR A 121 -20.01 -11.32 -4.67
N ILE A 122 -18.81 -11.71 -4.25
CA ILE A 122 -17.73 -12.10 -5.17
C ILE A 122 -17.59 -13.60 -5.13
N THR A 123 -17.75 -14.28 -6.27
CA THR A 123 -17.48 -15.72 -6.36
C THR A 123 -16.12 -15.93 -7.00
N TYR A 124 -15.35 -16.87 -6.45
CA TYR A 124 -14.05 -17.22 -6.97
C TYR A 124 -13.75 -18.71 -6.83
N THR A 125 -12.94 -19.23 -7.75
CA THR A 125 -12.42 -20.59 -7.70
C THR A 125 -10.96 -20.60 -8.08
N GLY A 126 -10.18 -21.55 -7.57
CA GLY A 126 -8.80 -21.67 -8.00
C GLY A 126 -7.89 -22.46 -7.09
N THR A 127 -6.62 -22.45 -7.46
CA THR A 127 -5.53 -23.02 -6.68
C THR A 127 -4.69 -21.90 -6.06
N TYR A 128 -4.22 -22.13 -4.85
CA TYR A 128 -3.42 -21.19 -4.09
C TYR A 128 -2.43 -21.98 -3.23
N ASN A 129 -1.16 -21.94 -3.64
CA ASN A 129 -0.09 -22.78 -3.12
C ASN A 129 1.09 -21.91 -2.65
N PRO A 130 0.92 -21.13 -1.57
CA PRO A 130 2.00 -20.33 -1.03
C PRO A 130 3.03 -21.20 -0.29
N ASN A 131 4.28 -20.79 -0.37
CA ASN A 131 5.37 -21.26 0.48
C ASN A 131 5.98 -20.05 1.21
N GLY A 132 5.42 -19.75 2.39
CA GLY A 132 5.79 -18.61 3.23
C GLY A 132 4.63 -17.65 3.45
N ASN A 133 4.93 -16.37 3.70
CA ASN A 133 3.93 -15.35 3.95
C ASN A 133 3.25 -14.89 2.65
N SER A 134 1.93 -15.09 2.56
CA SER A 134 1.12 -14.76 1.41
C SER A 134 -0.36 -14.78 1.81
N TYR A 135 -1.19 -13.99 1.13
CA TYR A 135 -2.62 -13.88 1.37
C TYR A 135 -3.41 -14.11 0.08
N LEU A 136 -4.59 -14.73 0.23
CA LEU A 136 -5.65 -14.80 -0.77
C LEU A 136 -6.89 -14.14 -0.18
N ALA A 137 -7.29 -13.00 -0.73
CA ALA A 137 -8.30 -12.15 -0.12
C ALA A 137 -9.15 -11.39 -1.14
N VAL A 138 -10.39 -11.06 -0.79
CA VAL A 138 -11.03 -9.88 -1.39
C VAL A 138 -10.30 -8.66 -0.83
N TYR A 139 -9.77 -7.84 -1.74
CA TYR A 139 -8.91 -6.71 -1.44
C TYR A 139 -9.41 -5.47 -2.18
N GLY A 140 -9.40 -4.33 -1.50
CA GLY A 140 -9.77 -3.09 -2.15
C GLY A 140 -9.55 -1.87 -1.29
N TRP A 141 -9.97 -0.73 -1.84
CA TRP A 141 -9.76 0.56 -1.23
C TRP A 141 -11.01 1.42 -1.24
N THR A 142 -11.11 2.31 -0.26
CA THR A 142 -12.02 3.45 -0.28
C THR A 142 -11.25 4.75 -0.01
N LYS A 143 -11.83 5.88 -0.39
CA LYS A 143 -11.33 7.23 -0.12
C LYS A 143 -12.35 8.01 0.71
N SER A 144 -11.83 9.01 1.42
CA SER A 144 -12.59 9.87 2.34
C SER A 144 -13.41 9.08 3.37
N PRO A 145 -12.77 8.41 4.36
CA PRO A 145 -11.30 8.27 4.56
C PRO A 145 -10.60 7.27 3.63
N LEU A 146 -9.26 7.37 3.54
CA LEU A 146 -8.43 6.39 2.84
C LEU A 146 -8.36 5.12 3.69
N ILE A 147 -8.98 4.04 3.21
CA ILE A 147 -9.01 2.74 3.87
C ILE A 147 -8.56 1.68 2.87
N GLU A 148 -7.62 0.84 3.29
CA GLU A 148 -7.30 -0.42 2.63
C GLU A 148 -8.04 -1.54 3.36
N TYR A 149 -8.72 -2.44 2.65
CA TYR A 149 -9.46 -3.51 3.32
C TYR A 149 -9.19 -4.89 2.72
N TYR A 150 -9.26 -5.88 3.60
CA TYR A 150 -9.04 -7.28 3.31
C TYR A 150 -10.15 -8.15 3.92
N ILE A 151 -10.72 -9.04 3.11
CA ILE A 151 -11.47 -10.20 3.57
C ILE A 151 -10.64 -11.43 3.16
N VAL A 152 -9.84 -11.92 4.10
CA VAL A 152 -8.83 -12.95 3.89
C VAL A 152 -9.47 -14.33 3.97
N GLU A 153 -9.46 -15.05 2.84
CA GLU A 153 -10.03 -16.39 2.71
C GLU A 153 -9.01 -17.50 2.97
N ASN A 154 -7.74 -17.23 2.63
CA ASN A 154 -6.61 -18.12 2.90
C ASN A 154 -5.33 -17.30 3.12
N PHE A 155 -4.38 -17.86 3.85
CA PHE A 155 -3.06 -17.29 4.07
C PHE A 155 -2.03 -18.40 4.28
N GLY A 156 -0.77 -18.09 3.98
CA GLY A 156 0.35 -19.01 4.18
C GLY A 156 0.73 -19.17 5.64
N THR A 157 2.01 -18.98 5.93
CA THR A 157 2.59 -19.25 7.27
C THR A 157 2.31 -18.17 8.31
N TYR A 158 1.93 -16.96 7.88
CA TYR A 158 1.68 -15.83 8.75
C TYR A 158 0.23 -15.38 8.66
N ASN A 159 -0.43 -15.23 9.82
CA ASN A 159 -1.78 -14.68 9.87
C ASN A 159 -1.66 -13.14 9.80
N PRO A 160 -2.23 -12.49 8.75
CA PRO A 160 -2.08 -11.05 8.54
C PRO A 160 -2.62 -10.20 9.70
N SER A 161 -3.51 -10.72 10.54
CA SER A 161 -4.07 -9.97 11.66
C SER A 161 -3.17 -9.84 12.89
N GLN A 162 -2.02 -10.54 12.95
CA GLN A 162 -1.18 -10.56 14.16
C GLN A 162 -0.60 -9.19 14.55
N GLY A 163 -0.59 -8.20 13.66
CA GLY A 163 -0.20 -6.82 13.97
C GLY A 163 -1.37 -5.85 14.23
N GLY A 164 -2.60 -6.33 14.20
CA GLY A 164 -3.81 -5.51 14.33
C GLY A 164 -4.44 -5.54 15.72
N THR A 165 -5.33 -4.59 15.98
CA THR A 165 -6.21 -4.58 17.15
C THR A 165 -7.47 -5.39 16.84
N LEU A 166 -7.76 -6.42 17.63
CA LEU A 166 -8.98 -7.21 17.51
C LEU A 166 -10.20 -6.36 17.87
N LYS A 167 -11.24 -6.42 17.04
CA LYS A 167 -12.48 -5.64 17.18
C LYS A 167 -13.70 -6.51 17.44
N GLY A 168 -13.71 -7.73 16.90
CA GLY A 168 -14.81 -8.68 17.08
C GLY A 168 -14.77 -9.78 16.04
N THR A 169 -15.93 -10.31 15.69
CA THR A 169 -16.07 -11.39 14.71
C THR A 169 -17.33 -11.23 13.89
N VAL A 170 -17.34 -11.77 12.67
CA VAL A 170 -18.56 -11.95 11.86
C VAL A 170 -18.67 -13.39 11.40
N THR A 171 -19.90 -13.93 11.35
CA THR A 171 -20.16 -15.22 10.70
C THR A 171 -20.78 -14.95 9.34
N ALA A 172 -20.11 -15.40 8.28
CA ALA A 172 -20.54 -15.26 6.90
C ALA A 172 -20.03 -16.46 6.08
N ASP A 173 -20.74 -16.81 5.00
CA ASP A 173 -20.26 -17.79 4.01
C ASP A 173 -19.68 -19.10 4.60
N GLY A 174 -20.33 -19.59 5.66
CA GLY A 174 -19.98 -20.84 6.34
C GLY A 174 -18.74 -20.81 7.22
N SER A 175 -18.24 -19.64 7.64
CA SER A 175 -17.15 -19.55 8.62
C SER A 175 -17.27 -18.32 9.52
N VAL A 176 -16.48 -18.35 10.59
CA VAL A 176 -16.23 -17.18 11.44
C VAL A 176 -15.00 -16.47 10.91
N TYR A 177 -15.11 -15.14 10.83
CA TYR A 177 -14.01 -14.24 10.50
C TYR A 177 -13.68 -13.41 11.73
N ASP A 178 -12.41 -13.36 12.09
CA ASP A 178 -11.92 -12.45 13.12
C ASP A 178 -11.70 -11.06 12.50
N ILE A 179 -12.23 -10.01 13.13
CA ILE A 179 -12.19 -8.64 12.61
C ILE A 179 -11.11 -7.83 13.33
N TYR A 180 -10.22 -7.21 12.56
CA TYR A 180 -9.13 -6.39 13.09
C TYR A 180 -9.01 -5.05 12.36
N THR A 181 -8.36 -4.10 13.03
CA THR A 181 -7.92 -2.84 12.43
C THR A 181 -6.45 -2.60 12.71
N SER A 182 -5.73 -2.00 11.76
CA SER A 182 -4.34 -1.56 11.93
C SER A 182 -4.13 -0.22 11.25
N GLU A 183 -3.03 0.46 11.55
CA GLU A 183 -2.63 1.72 10.92
C GLU A 183 -1.33 1.51 10.15
N ARG A 184 -1.29 2.03 8.92
CA ARG A 184 -0.08 2.13 8.11
C ARG A 184 0.37 3.58 8.15
N LYS A 185 1.65 3.81 8.47
CA LYS A 185 2.25 5.15 8.51
C LYS A 185 3.21 5.31 7.36
N ASP A 186 3.10 6.42 6.63
CA ASP A 186 3.98 6.80 5.52
C ASP A 186 4.24 5.66 4.53
N ALA A 187 3.17 4.93 4.19
CA ALA A 187 3.22 3.73 3.37
C ALA A 187 2.69 3.99 1.94
N PRO A 188 3.11 3.18 0.95
CA PRO A 188 2.51 3.21 -0.38
C PRO A 188 0.99 2.98 -0.35
N SER A 189 0.25 3.75 -1.14
CA SER A 189 -1.20 3.63 -1.29
C SER A 189 -1.65 4.03 -2.70
N ILE A 190 -2.95 3.89 -2.97
CA ILE A 190 -3.58 4.39 -4.20
C ILE A 190 -3.58 5.92 -4.34
N SER A 191 -3.17 6.64 -3.29
CA SER A 191 -3.02 8.10 -3.26
C SER A 191 -1.55 8.53 -3.11
N GLY A 192 -0.60 7.65 -3.44
CA GLY A 192 0.83 7.86 -3.18
C GLY A 192 1.22 7.47 -1.76
N THR A 193 2.32 8.02 -1.24
CA THR A 193 2.73 7.80 0.15
C THR A 193 1.77 8.49 1.11
N ALA A 194 1.12 7.72 1.99
CA ALA A 194 0.13 8.23 2.93
C ALA A 194 0.11 7.41 4.22
N SER A 195 -0.53 7.97 5.26
CA SER A 195 -0.94 7.20 6.43
C SER A 195 -2.43 6.85 6.31
N PHE A 196 -2.79 5.59 6.56
CA PHE A 196 -4.14 5.08 6.36
C PHE A 196 -4.45 3.88 7.24
N THR A 197 -5.73 3.69 7.54
CA THR A 197 -6.23 2.55 8.31
C THR A 197 -6.43 1.35 7.40
N GLN A 198 -6.15 0.15 7.93
CA GLN A 198 -6.45 -1.11 7.29
C GLN A 198 -7.55 -1.85 8.05
N PHE A 199 -8.54 -2.37 7.34
CA PHE A 199 -9.57 -3.24 7.89
C PHE A 199 -9.37 -4.68 7.46
N TRP A 200 -9.56 -5.61 8.39
CA TRP A 200 -9.34 -7.03 8.15
C TRP A 200 -10.53 -7.84 8.64
N SER A 201 -11.00 -8.76 7.81
CA SER A 201 -11.75 -9.95 8.21
C SER A 201 -10.91 -11.17 7.86
N VAL A 202 -10.49 -11.97 8.84
CA VAL A 202 -9.65 -13.15 8.60
C VAL A 202 -10.42 -14.43 8.87
N ARG A 203 -10.61 -15.26 7.84
CA ARG A 203 -11.35 -16.52 7.93
C ARG A 203 -10.62 -17.51 8.85
N ARG A 204 -11.32 -18.07 9.84
CA ARG A 204 -10.74 -19.10 10.72
C ARG A 204 -10.51 -20.43 9.99
N SER A 205 -11.47 -20.84 9.17
CA SER A 205 -11.35 -22.04 8.35
C SER A 205 -10.82 -21.64 6.97
N LYS A 206 -9.55 -21.88 6.64
CA LYS A 206 -8.99 -21.46 5.35
C LYS A 206 -9.70 -22.13 4.16
N ARG A 207 -9.92 -21.42 3.05
CA ARG A 207 -10.40 -21.98 1.76
C ARG A 207 -9.87 -21.21 0.56
N SER A 208 -9.78 -21.88 -0.60
CA SER A 208 -9.27 -21.28 -1.84
C SER A 208 -10.34 -21.16 -2.93
N SER A 209 -11.62 -21.36 -2.61
CA SER A 209 -12.75 -21.21 -3.53
C SER A 209 -14.04 -21.00 -2.74
N GLY A 210 -14.97 -20.22 -3.28
CA GLY A 210 -16.28 -19.97 -2.68
C GLY A 210 -16.83 -18.60 -3.05
N SER A 211 -17.91 -18.20 -2.38
CA SER A 211 -18.48 -16.86 -2.49
C SER A 211 -18.20 -16.06 -1.22
N VAL A 212 -17.89 -14.78 -1.40
CA VAL A 212 -17.65 -13.80 -0.32
C VAL A 212 -18.74 -12.74 -0.39
N THR A 213 -19.65 -12.76 0.57
CA THR A 213 -20.74 -11.78 0.69
C THR A 213 -20.19 -10.51 1.32
N THR A 214 -19.55 -9.64 0.52
CA THR A 214 -18.79 -8.49 1.04
C THR A 214 -19.63 -7.56 1.92
N LYS A 215 -20.93 -7.43 1.62
CA LYS A 215 -21.90 -6.71 2.45
C LYS A 215 -21.88 -7.14 3.92
N ALA A 216 -21.82 -8.45 4.20
CA ALA A 216 -21.81 -8.96 5.58
C ALA A 216 -20.58 -8.47 6.36
N HIS A 217 -19.44 -8.36 5.69
CA HIS A 217 -18.21 -7.84 6.30
C HIS A 217 -18.28 -6.34 6.50
N PHE A 218 -18.74 -5.59 5.49
CA PHE A 218 -18.84 -4.14 5.55
C PHE A 218 -19.84 -3.68 6.64
N ASP A 219 -21.00 -4.33 6.71
CA ASP A 219 -21.99 -4.08 7.76
C ASP A 219 -21.40 -4.43 9.15
N ALA A 220 -20.69 -5.56 9.28
CA ALA A 220 -20.06 -5.94 10.55
C ALA A 220 -18.97 -4.94 10.99
N TRP A 221 -18.09 -4.50 10.08
CA TRP A 221 -17.09 -3.48 10.36
C TRP A 221 -17.74 -2.19 10.88
N ALA A 222 -18.82 -1.74 10.25
CA ALA A 222 -19.57 -0.56 10.69
C ALA A 222 -20.10 -0.70 12.12
N THR A 223 -20.58 -1.90 12.53
CA THR A 223 -21.04 -2.11 13.92
C THR A 223 -19.91 -2.01 14.96
N TYR A 224 -18.66 -2.22 14.56
CA TYR A 224 -17.47 -2.05 15.40
C TYR A 224 -16.82 -0.65 15.28
N GLY A 225 -17.51 0.31 14.66
CA GLY A 225 -17.04 1.68 14.45
C GLY A 225 -15.96 1.79 13.36
N MET A 226 -15.84 0.79 12.50
CA MET A 226 -14.90 0.75 11.37
C MET A 226 -15.66 1.08 10.09
N ALA A 227 -15.97 2.36 9.88
CA ALA A 227 -16.68 2.82 8.69
C ALA A 227 -15.73 2.90 7.48
N LEU A 228 -16.16 2.32 6.35
CA LEU A 228 -15.49 2.51 5.07
C LEU A 228 -15.63 3.95 4.58
N GLY A 229 -14.78 4.31 3.62
CA GLY A 229 -14.82 5.59 2.95
C GLY A 229 -16.06 5.80 2.09
N THR A 230 -16.38 7.06 1.87
CA THR A 230 -17.56 7.50 1.08
C THR A 230 -17.39 7.30 -0.42
N THR A 231 -16.16 7.13 -0.90
CA THR A 231 -15.87 6.90 -2.32
C THR A 231 -15.14 5.57 -2.49
N TRP A 232 -15.70 4.65 -3.28
CA TRP A 232 -15.07 3.38 -3.61
C TRP A 232 -14.00 3.54 -4.68
N ASP A 233 -12.85 2.87 -4.50
CA ASP A 233 -11.88 2.61 -5.56
C ASP A 233 -12.00 1.15 -6.00
N TYR A 234 -10.94 0.52 -6.54
CA TYR A 234 -11.03 -0.85 -7.02
C TYR A 234 -11.30 -1.89 -5.91
N GLN A 235 -11.85 -3.03 -6.33
CA GLN A 235 -12.08 -4.21 -5.51
C GLN A 235 -11.78 -5.46 -6.34
N ILE A 236 -10.84 -6.28 -5.88
CA ILE A 236 -10.34 -7.45 -6.59
C ILE A 236 -10.26 -8.66 -5.65
N MET A 237 -10.36 -9.87 -6.21
CA MET A 237 -9.83 -11.06 -5.54
C MET A 237 -8.32 -11.07 -5.78
N ALA A 238 -7.55 -10.82 -4.73
CA ALA A 238 -6.11 -10.62 -4.82
C ALA A 238 -5.34 -11.80 -4.24
N THR A 239 -4.17 -12.03 -4.83
CA THR A 239 -3.07 -12.76 -4.23
C THR A 239 -1.97 -11.77 -3.88
N GLU A 240 -1.51 -11.82 -2.63
CA GLU A 240 -0.40 -11.03 -2.11
C GLU A 240 0.70 -11.95 -1.62
N GLY A 241 1.96 -11.61 -1.88
CA GLY A 241 3.12 -12.37 -1.41
C GLY A 241 4.15 -11.43 -0.81
N TYR A 242 4.66 -11.79 0.37
CA TYR A 242 5.65 -11.00 1.10
C TYR A 242 6.85 -11.86 1.49
N PHE A 243 8.01 -11.61 0.88
CA PHE A 243 9.27 -12.34 1.13
C PHE A 243 9.07 -13.87 1.16
N SER A 244 8.29 -14.38 0.21
CA SER A 244 7.86 -15.78 0.10
C SER A 244 7.95 -16.27 -1.34
N SER A 245 7.63 -17.54 -1.58
CA SER A 245 7.51 -18.10 -2.93
C SER A 245 6.16 -18.79 -3.09
N GLY A 246 5.73 -19.09 -4.31
CA GLY A 246 4.50 -19.85 -4.51
C GLY A 246 3.89 -19.68 -5.89
N SER A 247 2.67 -20.21 -6.00
CA SER A 247 1.82 -20.02 -7.18
C SER A 247 0.35 -19.88 -6.81
N ALA A 248 -0.40 -19.16 -7.64
CA ALA A 248 -1.84 -19.05 -7.55
C ALA A 248 -2.43 -18.99 -8.96
N THR A 249 -3.60 -19.60 -9.16
CA THR A 249 -4.44 -19.42 -10.34
C THR A 249 -5.86 -19.31 -9.87
N ILE A 250 -6.44 -18.11 -10.01
CA ILE A 250 -7.72 -17.74 -9.43
C ILE A 250 -8.62 -17.19 -10.53
N THR A 251 -9.85 -17.68 -10.60
CA THR A 251 -10.91 -17.19 -11.46
C THR A 251 -11.96 -16.49 -10.63
N VAL A 252 -12.29 -15.25 -10.99
CA VAL A 252 -13.34 -14.44 -10.39
C VAL A 252 -14.58 -14.40 -11.29
N SER A 253 -15.78 -14.36 -10.70
CA SER A 253 -17.06 -14.23 -11.41
C SER A 253 -18.06 -13.41 -10.62
#